data_AF-A0A497J226-F1
#
_entry.id   AF-A0A497J226-F1
#
_cell.length_a   1.000
_cell.length_b   1.000
_cell.length_c   1.000
_cell.angle_alpha   90.00
_cell.angle_beta   90.00
_cell.angle_gamma   90.00
#
_symmetry.space_group_name_H-M   'P 1'
#
loop_
_entity.id
_entity.type
_entity.pdbx_description
1 polymer ?
#
loop_
_entity_poly.entity_id
_entity_poly.type
_entity_poly.pdbx_seq_one_letter_code
_entity_poly.pdbx_strand_id
1 'polypeptide(L)'
;MSYSISSTTLNGKGCWLQEMSMQSKGMTIKYRVWLDKTSLECLKAEMSANNGPWQTLPCYQVPTGTSTTTEGEPQEIQVREVGHETITVPAGTFSCTVYEATTSTGTA
;
A
#
# COMPACT_ATOMS: atom_id res chain seq x y z
N MET A 1 -4.89 13.36 -0.38
CA MET A 1 -4.25 12.05 -0.64
C MET A 1 -5.22 10.99 -0.15
N SER A 2 -5.53 9.97 -0.95
CA SER A 2 -6.29 8.80 -0.49
C SER A 2 -5.40 7.57 -0.54
N TYR A 3 -5.54 6.71 0.46
CA TYR A 3 -4.74 5.50 0.62
C TYR A 3 -5.64 4.34 1.00
N SER A 4 -5.45 3.18 0.37
CA SER A 4 -6.13 1.94 0.72
C SER A 4 -5.18 0.76 0.64
N ILE A 5 -5.39 -0.21 1.51
CA ILE A 5 -4.72 -1.51 1.47
C ILE A 5 -5.81 -2.57 1.36
N SER A 6 -5.64 -3.51 0.44
CA SER A 6 -6.51 -4.67 0.31
C SER A 6 -5.70 -5.95 0.13
N SER A 7 -6.25 -7.08 0.54
CA SER A 7 -5.66 -8.38 0.27
C SER A 7 -6.08 -8.85 -1.13
N THR A 8 -5.13 -9.26 -1.96
CA THR A 8 -5.40 -9.80 -3.31
C THR A 8 -4.46 -10.96 -3.64
N THR A 9 -4.57 -11.49 -4.86
CA THR A 9 -3.65 -12.47 -5.41
C THR A 9 -3.05 -11.97 -6.72
N LEU A 10 -1.72 -12.06 -6.84
CA LEU A 10 -0.99 -11.77 -8.08
C LEU A 10 -0.25 -13.04 -8.50
N ASN A 11 -0.51 -13.52 -9.72
CA ASN A 11 0.09 -14.76 -10.26
C ASN A 11 -0.04 -15.97 -9.31
N GLY A 12 -1.20 -16.10 -8.63
CA GLY A 12 -1.46 -17.17 -7.67
C GLY A 12 -0.79 -16.99 -6.29
N LYS A 13 0.01 -15.93 -6.08
CA LYS A 13 0.61 -15.60 -4.79
C LYS A 13 -0.27 -14.62 -4.02
N GLY A 14 -0.46 -14.87 -2.72
CA GLY A 14 -1.18 -13.92 -1.85
C GLY A 14 -0.38 -12.65 -1.64
N CYS A 15 -0.97 -11.50 -1.92
CA CYS A 15 -0.30 -10.19 -1.91
C CYS A 15 -1.15 -9.14 -1.19
N TRP A 16 -0.51 -8.08 -0.69
CA TRP A 16 -1.15 -6.83 -0.32
C TRP A 16 -1.16 -5.90 -1.53
N LEU A 17 -2.33 -5.38 -1.90
CA LEU A 17 -2.46 -4.30 -2.86
C LEU A 17 -2.61 -2.97 -2.12
N GLN A 18 -1.61 -2.11 -2.26
CA GLN A 18 -1.67 -0.72 -1.80
C GLN A 18 -2.08 0.15 -2.98
N GLU A 19 -3.16 0.93 -2.83
CA GLU A 19 -3.55 1.95 -3.79
C GLU A 19 -3.40 3.33 -3.16
N MET A 20 -2.79 4.25 -3.90
CA MET A 20 -2.57 5.62 -3.47
C MET A 20 -3.01 6.58 -4.55
N SER A 21 -3.74 7.63 -4.19
CA SER A 21 -4.11 8.72 -5.09
C SER A 21 -3.66 10.05 -4.50
N MET A 22 -2.85 10.78 -5.27
CA MET A 22 -2.34 12.10 -4.93
C MET A 22 -2.79 13.09 -6.00
N GLN A 23 -3.22 14.27 -5.53
CA GLN A 23 -3.35 15.42 -6.42
C GLN A 23 -2.15 16.32 -6.22
N SER A 24 -1.45 16.65 -7.29
CA SER A 24 -0.31 17.56 -7.29
C SER A 24 -0.36 18.44 -8.52
N LYS A 25 -0.29 19.76 -8.34
CA LYS A 25 -0.24 20.76 -9.43
C LYS A 25 -1.31 20.56 -10.52
N GLY A 26 -2.55 20.23 -10.13
CA GLY A 26 -3.67 20.01 -11.05
C GLY A 26 -3.68 18.64 -11.76
N MET A 27 -2.74 17.75 -11.42
CA MET A 27 -2.65 16.40 -11.93
C MET A 27 -3.02 15.39 -10.85
N THR A 28 -3.86 14.40 -11.21
CA THR A 28 -4.16 13.26 -10.33
C THR A 28 -3.22 12.12 -10.68
N ILE A 29 -2.35 11.74 -9.75
CA ILE A 29 -1.47 10.58 -9.88
C ILE A 29 -2.01 9.47 -9.00
N LYS A 30 -2.20 8.28 -9.59
CA LYS A 30 -2.60 7.07 -8.90
C LYS A 30 -1.47 6.05 -8.96
N TYR A 31 -1.22 5.37 -7.86
CA TYR A 31 -0.28 4.27 -7.75
C TYR A 31 -0.98 3.00 -7.29
N ARG A 32 -0.49 1.86 -7.78
CA ARG A 32 -0.83 0.53 -7.31
C ARG A 32 0.45 -0.24 -7.05
N VAL A 33 0.58 -0.80 -5.86
CA VAL A 33 1.73 -1.61 -5.48
C VAL A 33 1.23 -2.94 -4.95
N TRP A 34 1.74 -4.03 -5.51
CA TRP A 34 1.52 -5.37 -5.00
C TRP A 34 2.74 -5.78 -4.19
N LEU A 35 2.55 -5.98 -2.89
CA LEU A 35 3.57 -6.45 -1.96
C LEU A 35 3.32 -7.92 -1.63
N ASP A 36 4.39 -8.70 -1.51
CA ASP A 36 4.29 -10.05 -0.98
C ASP A 36 3.74 -10.04 0.45
N LYS A 37 2.82 -10.96 0.78
CA LYS A 37 2.28 -11.02 2.15
C LYS A 37 3.30 -11.45 3.19
N THR A 38 4.34 -12.19 2.80
CA THR A 38 5.32 -12.77 3.72
C THR A 38 6.57 -11.90 3.81
N SER A 39 7.19 -11.56 2.67
CA SER A 39 8.43 -10.77 2.64
C SER A 39 8.21 -9.27 2.58
N LEU A 40 6.97 -8.80 2.33
CA LEU A 40 6.64 -7.40 2.06
C LEU A 40 7.39 -6.80 0.87
N GLU A 41 8.05 -7.63 0.05
CA GLU A 41 8.75 -7.20 -1.15
C GLU A 41 7.75 -6.77 -2.23
N CYS A 42 8.11 -5.73 -2.98
CA CYS A 42 7.30 -5.31 -4.11
C CYS A 42 7.41 -6.30 -5.27
N LEU A 43 6.26 -6.86 -5.65
CA LEU A 43 6.10 -7.82 -6.75
C LEU A 43 5.75 -7.11 -8.05
N LYS A 44 4.99 -6.01 -7.95
CA LYS A 44 4.58 -5.19 -9.10
C LYS A 44 4.26 -3.79 -8.62
N ALA A 45 4.54 -2.79 -9.46
CA ALA A 45 4.08 -1.44 -9.26
C ALA A 45 3.54 -0.84 -10.56
N GLU A 46 2.48 -0.06 -10.47
CA GLU A 46 1.87 0.64 -11.59
C GLU A 46 1.52 2.08 -11.21
N MET A 47 1.53 2.96 -12.21
CA MET A 47 1.14 4.36 -12.08
C MET A 47 0.13 4.73 -13.17
N SER A 48 -0.81 5.63 -12.85
CA SER A 48 -1.68 6.29 -13.80
C SER A 48 -1.69 7.80 -13.51
N ALA A 49 -1.49 8.61 -14.56
CA ALA A 49 -1.61 10.06 -14.48
C ALA A 49 -2.91 10.52 -15.16
N ASN A 50 -3.67 11.40 -14.50
CA ASN A 50 -4.93 11.98 -14.99
C ASN A 50 -5.95 10.96 -15.50
N ASN A 51 -6.06 9.81 -14.83
CA ASN A 51 -6.90 8.66 -15.26
C ASN A 51 -6.52 8.08 -16.63
N GLY A 52 -5.27 8.30 -17.07
CA GLY A 52 -4.70 7.63 -18.24
C GLY A 52 -4.44 6.14 -18.00
N PRO A 53 -3.90 5.44 -19.01
CA PRO A 53 -3.60 4.01 -18.89
C PRO A 53 -2.61 3.75 -17.76
N TRP A 54 -2.76 2.59 -17.11
CA TRP A 54 -1.80 2.12 -16.13
C TRP A 54 -0.49 1.74 -16.82
N GLN A 55 0.60 2.24 -16.29
CA GLN A 55 1.96 1.94 -16.75
C GLN A 55 2.71 1.23 -15.64
N THR A 56 3.33 0.10 -15.97
CA THR A 56 4.21 -0.61 -15.04
C THR A 56 5.44 0.25 -14.78
N LEU A 57 5.77 0.41 -13.51
CA LEU A 57 7.00 1.05 -13.07
C LEU A 57 7.88 0.05 -12.33
N PRO A 58 9.21 0.23 -12.36
CA PRO A 58 10.08 -0.43 -11.40
C PRO A 58 9.65 -0.11 -9.96
N CYS A 59 9.66 -1.12 -9.10
CA CYS A 59 9.21 -0.99 -7.71
C CYS A 59 9.92 0.11 -6.91
N TYR A 60 11.19 0.41 -7.21
CA TYR A 60 11.95 1.48 -6.55
C TYR A 60 11.48 2.90 -6.90
N GLN A 61 10.67 3.07 -7.95
CA GLN A 61 10.16 4.37 -8.39
C GLN A 61 8.80 4.72 -7.80
N VAL A 62 8.17 3.78 -7.10
CA VAL A 62 6.85 3.98 -6.53
C VAL A 62 6.99 4.19 -5.03
N PRO A 63 6.31 5.21 -4.46
CA PRO A 63 6.26 5.37 -3.02
C PRO A 63 5.57 4.13 -2.45
N THR A 64 6.37 3.19 -1.95
CA THR A 64 5.88 2.10 -1.12
C THR A 64 5.99 2.59 0.31
N GLY A 65 4.98 2.29 1.14
CA GLY A 65 5.01 2.72 2.55
C GLY A 65 6.23 2.22 3.34
N THR A 66 7.02 1.32 2.76
CA THR A 66 8.16 0.64 3.37
C THR A 66 9.52 0.97 2.75
N SER A 67 9.63 1.84 1.74
CA SER A 67 10.94 2.16 1.13
C SER A 67 11.49 3.51 1.60
N THR A 68 12.58 3.43 2.36
CA THR A 68 13.57 4.50 2.53
C THR A 68 14.06 4.96 1.15
N THR A 69 13.63 6.14 0.71
CA THR A 69 14.19 6.77 -0.48
C THR A 69 15.50 7.46 -0.12
N THR A 70 16.57 7.03 -0.77
CA THR A 70 17.78 7.83 -0.94
C THR A 70 17.35 9.16 -1.60
N GLU A 71 17.64 10.27 -0.92
CA GLU A 71 17.32 11.67 -1.27
C GLU A 71 15.91 12.17 -0.89
N GLY A 72 15.86 12.83 0.28
CA GLY A 72 14.82 13.80 0.64
C GLY A 72 13.68 13.26 1.50
N GLU A 73 13.94 13.14 2.80
CA GLU A 73 13.04 12.79 3.93
C GLU A 73 12.08 11.59 3.74
N PRO A 74 12.33 10.46 4.43
CA PRO A 74 11.45 9.31 4.36
C PRO A 74 10.09 9.63 5.00
N GLN A 75 9.01 9.54 4.20
CA GLN A 75 7.69 9.30 4.77
C GLN A 75 7.64 7.84 5.18
N GLU A 76 8.04 7.56 6.42
CA GLU A 76 7.99 6.22 6.98
C GLU A 76 6.51 5.89 7.27
N ILE A 77 5.94 4.95 6.52
CA ILE A 77 4.65 4.35 6.86
C ILE A 77 4.95 3.13 7.72
N GLN A 78 4.99 3.35 9.04
CA GLN A 78 5.14 2.25 9.98
C GLN A 78 3.80 1.51 10.08
N VAL A 79 3.78 0.27 9.59
CA VAL A 79 2.66 -0.65 9.75
C VAL A 79 2.92 -1.50 10.99
N ARG A 80 2.10 -1.31 12.01
CA ARG A 80 2.17 -2.06 13.27
C ARG A 80 0.91 -2.89 13.43
N GLU A 81 1.07 -4.16 13.77
CA GLU A 81 -0.06 -4.97 14.23
C GLU A 81 -0.56 -4.42 15.57
N VAL A 82 -1.84 -4.05 15.63
CA VAL A 82 -2.45 -3.44 16.82
C VAL A 82 -3.51 -4.31 17.47
N GLY A 83 -3.91 -5.41 16.82
CA GLY A 83 -4.84 -6.33 17.45
C GLY A 83 -5.28 -7.49 16.59
N HIS A 84 -6.09 -8.33 17.21
CA HIS A 84 -6.81 -9.42 16.57
C HIS A 84 -8.28 -9.26 16.92
N GLU A 85 -9.12 -9.10 15.90
CA GLU A 85 -10.56 -9.05 16.06
C GLU A 85 -11.15 -10.40 15.66
N THR A 86 -12.06 -10.91 16.48
CA THR A 86 -12.78 -12.15 16.20
C THR A 86 -14.27 -11.87 16.19
N ILE A 87 -14.92 -12.15 15.07
CA ILE A 87 -16.35 -11.97 14.88
C ILE A 87 -16.98 -13.36 14.73
N THR A 88 -17.86 -13.71 15.67
CA THR A 88 -18.65 -14.94 15.61
C THR A 88 -20.03 -14.62 15.07
N VAL A 89 -20.39 -15.26 13.96
CA VAL A 89 -21.73 -15.25 13.37
C VAL A 89 -22.26 -16.68 13.30
N PRO A 90 -23.56 -16.91 13.06
CA PRO A 90 -24.10 -18.27 12.96
C PRO A 90 -23.42 -19.15 11.89
N ALA A 91 -22.83 -18.54 10.86
CA ALA A 91 -22.08 -19.23 9.82
C ALA A 91 -20.64 -19.63 10.23
N GLY A 92 -20.17 -19.21 11.41
CA GLY A 92 -18.84 -19.54 11.93
C GLY A 92 -18.13 -18.34 12.57
N THR A 93 -16.89 -18.59 12.97
CA THR A 93 -16.01 -17.59 13.59
C THR A 93 -14.96 -17.13 12.58
N PHE A 94 -14.87 -15.82 12.39
CA PHE A 94 -13.89 -15.17 11.53
C PHE A 94 -12.90 -14.40 12.40
N SER A 95 -11.60 -14.54 12.11
CA SER A 95 -10.54 -13.78 12.77
C SER A 95 -9.83 -12.90 11.76
N CYS A 96 -9.61 -11.65 12.13
CA CYS A 96 -8.88 -10.67 11.33
C CYS A 96 -7.78 -10.05 12.18
N THR A 97 -6.61 -9.88 11.58
CA THR A 97 -5.51 -9.14 12.17
C THR A 97 -5.67 -7.66 11.81
N VAL A 98 -5.65 -6.79 12.82
CA VAL A 98 -5.79 -5.35 12.68
C VAL A 98 -4.41 -4.72 12.64
N TYR A 99 -4.17 -3.90 11.62
CA TYR A 99 -2.93 -3.15 11.44
C TYR A 99 -3.21 -1.66 11.53
N GLU A 100 -2.37 -0.93 12.25
CA GLU A 100 -2.31 0.52 12.26
C GLU A 100 -1.17 0.96 11.34
N ALA A 101 -1.47 1.90 10.44
CA ALA A 101 -0.48 2.54 9.59
C ALA A 101 -0.29 3.98 10.06
N THR A 102 0.85 4.26 10.68
CA THR A 102 1.21 5.64 11.05
C THR A 102 2.02 6.24 9.90
N THR A 103 1.56 7.40 9.39
CA THR A 103 2.31 8.16 8.39
C THR A 103 2.99 9.34 9.09
N SER A 104 4.31 9.31 9.18
CA SER A 104 5.06 10.49 9.63
C SER A 104 5.33 11.37 8.41
N THR A 105 4.72 12.55 8.39
CA THR A 105 5.12 13.60 7.44
C THR A 105 6.24 14.38 8.13
N GLY A 106 7.47 14.27 7.63
CA GLY A 106 8.55 15.17 8.02
C GLY A 106 8.09 16.61 7.76
N THR A 107 7.88 17.36 8.83
CA THR A 107 7.84 18.82 8.76
C THR A 107 9.26 19.32 8.92
N ALA A 108 9.82 19.83 7.84
CA ALA A 108 10.95 20.77 7.87
C ALA A 108 10.44 22.16 7.46
#